data_AF-A0A0D6T4E0-F1
#
_entry.id   AF-A0A0D6T4E0-F1
#
_cell.length_a   1.000
_cell.length_b   1.000
_cell.length_c   1.000
_cell.angle_alpha   90.00
_cell.angle_beta   90.00
_cell.angle_gamma   90.00
#
_symmetry.space_group_name_H-M   'P 1'
#
loop_
_entity.id
_entity.type
_entity.pdbx_description
1 polymer ?
#
loop_
_entity_poly.entity_id
_entity_poly.type
_entity_poly.pdbx_seq_one_letter_code
_entity_poly.pdbx_strand_id
1 'polypeptide(L)'
;MVSLGIRLSFSRPYHPQTNGKDERFHRSLKLEVLKGRHFHDLAEAQSAFDRWREIYNQQRPHEALSYQVPINRYRTSPWKYPEQPTEFEYGLDDVLAKVYHSRFRFRKRYFRIAKGLAGKVIAIRPHSDAEHLFDVYFCHQLLRTIDLNDPECSP
;
A
#
# COMPACT_ATOMS: atom_id res chain seq x y z
N MET A 1 -0.71 4.98 5.11
CA MET A 1 0.25 3.98 4.61
C MET A 1 1.56 4.65 4.22
N VAL A 2 1.59 5.51 3.20
CA VAL A 2 2.80 6.27 2.84
C VAL A 2 3.29 7.15 4.00
N SER A 3 2.38 7.78 4.74
CA SER A 3 2.69 8.53 5.96
C SER A 3 3.30 7.69 7.09
N LEU A 4 3.15 6.37 7.06
CA LEU A 4 3.74 5.43 8.02
C LEU A 4 5.10 4.89 7.54
N GLY A 5 5.67 5.47 6.48
CA GLY A 5 6.91 4.96 5.87
C GLY A 5 6.72 3.67 5.06
N ILE A 6 5.48 3.22 4.85
CA ILE A 6 5.20 1.97 4.13
C ILE A 6 5.31 2.22 2.63
N ARG A 7 6.28 1.56 2.00
CA ARG A 7 6.47 1.56 0.54
C ARG A 7 5.62 0.48 -0.11
N LEU A 8 4.96 0.84 -1.20
CA LEU A 8 4.29 -0.12 -2.06
C LEU A 8 5.31 -0.84 -2.92
N SER A 9 5.24 -2.17 -2.92
CA SER A 9 5.98 -3.03 -3.85
C SER A 9 4.98 -3.74 -4.73
N PHE A 10 5.22 -3.72 -6.04
CA PHE A 10 4.39 -4.41 -7.02
C PHE A 10 5.20 -5.54 -7.65
N SER A 11 4.56 -6.69 -7.85
CA SER A 11 5.14 -7.77 -8.65
C SER A 11 5.35 -7.27 -10.08
N ARG A 12 6.48 -7.65 -10.70
CA ARG A 12 6.72 -7.34 -12.12
C ARG A 12 5.65 -8.00 -13.00
N PRO A 13 5.19 -7.34 -14.08
CA PRO A 13 4.33 -7.97 -15.07
C PRO A 13 4.92 -9.30 -15.56
N TYR A 14 4.07 -10.30 -15.77
CA TYR A 14 4.45 -11.65 -16.22
C TYR A 14 5.39 -12.43 -15.29
N HIS A 15 5.48 -12.08 -14.01
CA HIS A 15 6.33 -12.77 -13.04
C HIS A 15 5.53 -13.46 -11.92
N PRO A 16 4.73 -14.50 -12.22
CA PRO A 16 3.80 -15.13 -11.26
C PRO A 16 4.51 -15.80 -10.07
N GLN A 17 5.81 -16.09 -10.19
CA GLN A 17 6.60 -16.74 -9.13
C GLN A 17 6.62 -15.95 -7.82
N THR A 18 6.44 -14.62 -7.83
CA THR A 18 6.39 -13.83 -6.59
C THR A 18 5.11 -14.04 -5.78
N ASN A 19 4.02 -14.45 -6.43
CA ASN A 19 2.70 -14.55 -5.79
C ASN A 19 2.33 -16.00 -5.43
N GLY A 20 3.19 -16.98 -5.74
CA GLY A 20 2.88 -18.40 -5.57
C GLY A 20 2.54 -18.82 -4.14
N LYS A 21 3.06 -18.11 -3.13
CA LYS A 21 2.72 -18.35 -1.71
C LYS A 21 1.27 -17.97 -1.42
N ASP A 22 0.86 -16.78 -1.84
CA ASP A 22 -0.51 -16.27 -1.65
C ASP A 22 -1.51 -17.07 -2.48
N GLU A 23 -1.14 -17.44 -3.71
CA GLU A 23 -1.96 -18.30 -4.56
C GLU A 23 -2.18 -19.69 -3.94
N ARG A 24 -1.13 -20.30 -3.37
CA ARG A 24 -1.23 -21.58 -2.65
C ARG A 24 -2.11 -21.44 -1.40
N PHE A 25 -1.94 -20.35 -0.64
CA PHE A 25 -2.80 -20.05 0.50
C PHE A 25 -4.27 -19.95 0.10
N HIS A 26 -4.60 -19.12 -0.90
CA HIS A 26 -5.97 -18.94 -1.39
C HIS A 26 -6.56 -20.24 -1.94
N ARG A 27 -5.75 -21.06 -2.63
CA ARG A 27 -6.19 -22.38 -3.12
C ARG A 27 -6.57 -23.30 -1.97
N SER A 28 -5.73 -23.40 -0.94
CA SER A 28 -6.01 -24.22 0.23
C SER A 28 -7.24 -23.75 1.00
N LEU A 29 -7.37 -22.44 1.25
CA LEU A 29 -8.56 -21.86 1.87
C LEU A 29 -9.84 -22.22 1.10
N LYS A 30 -9.82 -22.05 -0.23
CA LYS A 30 -10.95 -22.39 -1.09
C LYS A 30 -11.31 -23.86 -1.01
N LEU A 31 -10.33 -24.75 -1.08
CA LEU A 31 -10.56 -26.20 -1.07
C LEU A 31 -11.04 -26.72 0.28
N GLU A 32 -10.50 -26.19 1.39
CA GLU A 32 -10.70 -26.75 2.73
C GLU A 32 -11.87 -26.11 3.48
N VAL A 33 -12.19 -24.84 3.18
CA VAL A 33 -13.24 -24.08 3.88
C VAL A 33 -14.43 -23.77 2.98
N LEU A 34 -14.20 -23.36 1.74
CA LEU A 34 -15.28 -22.85 0.88
C LEU A 34 -15.91 -23.92 0.00
N LYS A 35 -15.14 -24.92 -0.44
CA LYS A 35 -15.62 -25.94 -1.38
C LYS A 35 -16.67 -26.81 -0.71
N GLY A 36 -17.88 -26.80 -1.28
CA GLY A 36 -19.00 -27.64 -0.83
C GLY A 36 -19.63 -27.21 0.49
N ARG A 37 -19.35 -25.98 0.97
CA ARG A 37 -19.98 -25.40 2.15
C ARG A 37 -20.84 -24.20 1.77
N HIS A 38 -22.03 -24.12 2.32
CA HIS A 38 -22.89 -22.95 2.29
C HIS A 38 -22.97 -22.40 3.71
N PHE A 39 -22.75 -21.10 3.87
CA PHE A 39 -22.90 -20.42 5.14
C PHE A 39 -24.24 -19.71 5.16
N HIS A 40 -24.95 -19.80 6.28
CA HIS A 40 -26.26 -19.19 6.45
C HIS A 40 -26.13 -17.68 6.71
N ASP A 41 -25.07 -17.27 7.40
CA ASP A 41 -24.75 -15.88 7.68
C ASP A 41 -23.23 -15.61 7.69
N LEU A 42 -22.86 -14.34 7.88
CA LEU A 42 -21.46 -13.93 7.96
C LEU A 42 -20.76 -14.38 9.24
N ALA A 43 -21.49 -14.60 10.35
CA ALA A 43 -20.90 -15.03 11.62
C ALA A 43 -20.44 -16.48 11.57
N GLU A 44 -21.21 -17.34 10.91
CA GLU A 44 -20.85 -18.73 10.63
C GLU A 44 -19.62 -18.81 9.72
N ALA A 45 -19.58 -18.00 8.65
CA ALA A 45 -18.43 -17.90 7.77
C ALA A 45 -17.17 -17.44 8.52
N GLN A 46 -17.29 -16.40 9.34
CA GLN A 46 -16.19 -15.88 10.16
C GLN A 46 -15.66 -16.95 11.13
N SER A 47 -16.55 -17.67 11.81
CA SER A 47 -16.18 -18.76 12.72
C SER A 47 -15.45 -19.90 11.99
N ALA A 48 -15.86 -20.23 10.76
CA ALA A 48 -15.17 -21.21 9.93
C ALA A 48 -13.77 -20.74 9.52
N PHE A 49 -13.62 -19.47 9.15
CA PHE A 49 -12.32 -18.88 8.82
C PHE A 49 -11.38 -18.82 10.03
N ASP A 50 -11.87 -18.45 11.21
CA ASP A 50 -11.06 -18.37 12.43
C ASP A 50 -10.53 -19.74 12.84
N ARG A 51 -11.38 -20.78 12.81
CA ARG A 51 -10.96 -22.17 13.05
C ARG A 51 -9.92 -22.63 12.04
N TRP A 52 -10.15 -22.36 10.75
CA TRP A 52 -9.20 -22.76 9.71
C TRP A 52 -7.86 -22.03 9.83
N ARG A 53 -7.87 -20.73 10.19
CA ARG A 53 -6.65 -19.95 10.44
C ARG A 53 -5.81 -20.57 11.55
N GLU A 54 -6.45 -21.02 12.64
CA GLU A 54 -5.76 -21.71 13.73
C GLU A 54 -5.10 -23.00 13.27
N ILE A 55 -5.82 -23.86 12.55
CA ILE A 55 -5.29 -25.10 11.98
C ILE A 55 -4.13 -24.79 11.02
N TYR A 56 -4.32 -23.87 10.09
CA TYR A 56 -3.32 -23.53 9.08
C TYR A 56 -2.02 -22.99 9.69
N ASN A 57 -2.12 -22.13 10.70
CA ASN A 57 -0.97 -21.46 11.30
C ASN A 57 -0.28 -22.26 12.41
N GLN A 58 -1.01 -23.10 13.14
CA GLN A 58 -0.50 -23.77 14.34
C GLN A 58 -0.36 -25.29 14.21
N GLN A 59 -1.09 -25.93 13.29
CA GLN A 59 -1.16 -27.40 13.22
C GLN A 59 -0.68 -27.96 11.88
N ARG A 60 -0.93 -27.25 10.77
CA ARG A 60 -0.62 -27.73 9.43
C ARG A 60 0.88 -27.65 9.13
N PRO A 61 1.57 -28.77 8.85
CA PRO A 61 2.95 -28.76 8.41
C PRO A 61 3.05 -28.28 6.95
N HIS A 62 4.07 -27.47 6.64
CA HIS A 62 4.30 -26.98 5.27
C HIS A 62 5.65 -27.45 4.76
N GLU A 63 5.69 -28.08 3.59
CA GLU A 63 6.92 -28.55 2.94
C GLU A 63 7.96 -27.43 2.76
N ALA A 64 7.48 -26.23 2.37
CA ALA A 64 8.34 -25.05 2.21
C ALA A 64 8.98 -24.57 3.52
N LEU A 65 8.52 -25.08 4.67
CA LEU A 65 9.04 -24.81 6.01
C LEU A 65 9.64 -26.06 6.64
N SER A 66 10.10 -27.04 5.83
CA SER A 66 10.65 -28.31 6.33
C SER A 66 9.67 -29.04 7.26
N TYR A 67 8.39 -29.05 6.90
CA TYR A 67 7.29 -29.63 7.67
C TYR A 67 7.04 -28.97 9.03
N GLN A 68 7.55 -27.76 9.26
CA GLN A 68 7.17 -26.94 10.41
C GLN A 68 5.87 -26.17 10.15
N VAL A 69 5.25 -25.72 11.24
CA VAL A 69 4.04 -24.88 11.23
C VAL A 69 4.43 -23.39 11.12
N PRO A 70 3.60 -22.54 10.49
CA PRO A 70 3.93 -21.13 10.28
C PRO A 70 4.24 -20.36 11.58
N ILE A 71 3.54 -20.70 12.67
CA ILE A 71 3.75 -20.05 13.98
C ILE A 71 5.19 -20.21 14.51
N ASN A 72 5.90 -21.28 14.14
CA ASN A 72 7.28 -21.51 14.58
C ASN A 72 8.26 -20.48 14.00
N ARG A 73 7.93 -19.86 12.87
CA ARG A 73 8.75 -18.81 12.24
C ARG A 73 8.24 -17.41 12.50
N TYR A 74 6.97 -17.27 12.90
CA TYR A 74 6.37 -15.98 13.16
C TYR A 74 7.01 -15.33 14.39
N ARG A 75 7.36 -14.05 14.26
CA ARG A 75 7.81 -13.21 15.37
C ARG A 75 7.00 -11.93 15.34
N THR A 76 6.38 -11.60 16.45
CA THR A 76 5.66 -10.33 16.58
C THR A 76 6.63 -9.18 16.39
N SER A 77 6.22 -8.20 15.58
CA SER A 77 7.00 -6.98 15.38
C SER A 77 7.20 -6.26 16.72
N PRO A 78 8.40 -5.79 17.05
CA PRO A 78 8.61 -4.93 18.22
C PRO A 78 7.96 -3.54 18.03
N TRP A 79 7.68 -3.16 16.78
CA TRP A 79 7.05 -1.89 16.43
C TRP A 79 5.53 -2.03 16.52
N LYS A 80 4.93 -1.27 17.43
CA LYS A 80 3.46 -1.11 17.50
C LYS A 80 2.99 -0.27 16.31
N TYR A 81 1.80 -0.61 15.81
CA TYR A 81 1.13 0.23 14.84
C TYR A 81 0.74 1.56 15.50
N PRO A 82 1.19 2.72 15.01
CA PRO A 82 0.79 4.00 15.59
C PRO A 82 -0.65 4.32 15.15
N GLU A 83 -1.53 4.58 16.13
CA GLU A 83 -2.94 4.94 15.86
C GLU A 83 -3.06 6.27 15.12
N GLN A 84 -2.09 7.17 15.29
CA GLN A 84 -1.99 8.43 14.58
C GLN A 84 -0.64 8.48 13.84
N PRO A 85 -0.63 8.61 12.51
CA PRO A 85 0.61 8.81 11.79
C PRO A 85 1.20 10.16 12.18
N THR A 86 2.46 10.18 12.60
CA THR A 86 3.22 11.41 12.81
C THR A 86 3.14 12.28 11.55
N GLU A 87 2.98 13.59 11.73
CA GLU A 87 3.05 14.53 10.62
C GLU A 87 4.42 14.40 9.96
N PHE A 88 4.43 14.33 8.63
CA PHE A 88 5.67 14.18 7.88
C PHE A 88 6.37 15.55 7.81
N GLU A 89 7.60 15.62 8.31
CA GLU A 89 8.43 16.80 8.20
C GLU A 89 8.99 16.90 6.78
N TYR A 90 8.56 17.93 6.06
CA TYR A 90 9.11 18.28 4.76
C TYR A 90 10.37 19.15 4.93
N GLY A 91 11.24 19.14 3.92
CA GLY A 91 12.48 19.93 3.96
C GLY A 91 12.19 21.44 3.94
N LEU A 92 13.13 22.24 4.45
CA LEU A 92 12.99 23.71 4.48
C LEU A 92 12.91 24.33 3.07
N ASP A 93 13.52 23.68 2.09
CA ASP A 93 13.51 24.10 0.68
C ASP A 93 12.28 23.60 -0.09
N ASP A 94 11.40 22.83 0.55
CA ASP A 94 10.20 22.28 -0.08
C ASP A 94 9.10 23.32 -0.16
N VAL A 95 8.55 23.52 -1.36
CA VAL A 95 7.35 24.35 -1.50
C VAL A 95 6.12 23.53 -1.14
N LEU A 96 5.50 23.86 -0.01
CA LEU A 96 4.32 23.15 0.47
C LEU A 96 3.05 23.66 -0.21
N ALA A 97 2.24 22.73 -0.71
CA ALA A 97 0.92 23.01 -1.26
C ALA A 97 -0.14 22.13 -0.59
N LYS A 98 -1.33 22.70 -0.34
CA LYS A 98 -2.49 21.93 0.14
C LYS A 98 -3.32 21.46 -1.04
N VAL A 99 -3.73 20.19 -1.01
CA VAL A 99 -4.61 19.61 -2.03
C VAL A 99 -6.07 19.87 -1.69
N TYR A 100 -6.81 20.40 -2.66
CA TYR A 100 -8.25 20.63 -2.62
C TYR A 100 -8.93 19.70 -3.62
N HIS A 101 -9.77 18.78 -3.10
CA HIS A 101 -10.42 17.72 -3.89
C HIS A 101 -9.42 16.83 -4.65
N SER A 102 -9.12 17.16 -5.90
CA SER A 102 -8.19 16.43 -6.78
C SER A 102 -7.23 17.39 -7.49
N ARG A 103 -7.04 18.58 -6.92
CA ARG A 103 -6.17 19.61 -7.49
C ARG A 103 -5.39 20.33 -6.40
N PHE A 104 -4.24 20.90 -6.76
CA PHE A 104 -3.52 21.84 -5.89
C PHE A 104 -3.15 23.08 -6.69
N ARG A 105 -2.90 24.18 -5.98
CA ARG A 105 -2.50 25.46 -6.58
C ARG A 105 -1.00 25.63 -6.42
N PHE A 106 -0.30 25.90 -7.52
CA PHE A 106 1.12 26.22 -7.52
C PHE A 106 1.39 27.29 -8.59
N ARG A 107 2.17 28.33 -8.26
CA ARG A 107 2.50 29.46 -9.14
C ARG A 107 1.31 30.01 -9.96
N LYS A 108 0.18 30.27 -9.28
CA LYS A 108 -1.09 30.79 -9.87
C LYS A 108 -1.80 29.84 -10.88
N ARG A 109 -1.36 28.59 -10.99
CA ARG A 109 -1.98 27.55 -11.84
C ARG A 109 -2.53 26.41 -10.98
N TYR A 110 -3.43 25.62 -11.55
CA TYR A 110 -4.01 24.44 -10.90
C TYR A 110 -3.52 23.16 -11.59
N PHE A 111 -3.06 22.20 -10.80
CA PHE A 111 -2.58 20.91 -11.28
C PHE A 111 -3.44 19.79 -10.72
N ARG A 112 -3.70 18.73 -11.52
CA ARG A 112 -4.50 17.57 -11.10
C ARG A 112 -3.64 16.57 -10.31
N ILE A 113 -4.22 15.99 -9.27
CA ILE A 113 -3.60 15.00 -8.39
C ILE A 113 -4.65 13.96 -7.94
N ALA A 114 -4.19 12.85 -7.34
CA ALA A 114 -5.05 11.79 -6.84
C ALA A 114 -6.06 12.31 -5.80
N LYS A 115 -7.33 11.96 -5.97
CA LYS A 115 -8.45 12.34 -5.07
C LYS A 115 -8.22 11.91 -3.60
N GLY A 116 -7.49 10.82 -3.39
CA GLY A 116 -7.15 10.32 -2.05
C GLY A 116 -6.23 11.23 -1.24
N LEU A 117 -5.66 12.27 -1.85
CA LEU A 117 -4.81 13.26 -1.18
C LEU A 117 -5.57 14.53 -0.78
N ALA A 118 -6.89 14.58 -0.97
CA ALA A 118 -7.71 15.71 -0.55
C ALA A 118 -7.47 16.07 0.93
N GLY A 119 -7.16 17.34 1.21
CA GLY A 119 -6.89 17.83 2.56
C GLY A 119 -5.47 17.57 3.07
N LYS A 120 -4.63 16.84 2.32
CA LYS A 120 -3.22 16.60 2.66
C LYS A 120 -2.30 17.68 2.09
N VAL A 121 -1.14 17.83 2.72
CA VAL A 121 -0.06 18.71 2.27
C VAL A 121 0.94 17.89 1.45
N ILE A 122 1.35 18.43 0.32
CA ILE A 122 2.35 17.88 -0.59
C ILE A 122 3.55 18.83 -0.67
N ALA A 123 4.74 18.27 -0.92
CA ALA A 123 5.94 19.04 -1.20
C ALA A 123 6.17 19.12 -2.71
N ILE A 124 6.66 20.27 -3.18
CA ILE A 124 7.00 20.52 -4.57
C ILE A 124 8.48 20.91 -4.61
N ARG A 125 9.27 20.18 -5.39
CA ARG A 125 10.71 20.37 -5.54
C ARG A 125 11.07 20.64 -7.00
N PRO A 126 12.08 21.47 -7.30
CA PRO A 126 12.58 21.60 -8.66
C PRO A 126 13.18 20.26 -9.14
N HIS A 127 12.86 19.86 -10.37
CA HIS A 127 13.48 18.69 -10.98
C HIS A 127 14.89 19.06 -11.50
N SER A 128 15.87 18.19 -11.29
CA SER A 128 17.28 18.48 -11.60
C SER A 128 17.55 18.78 -13.09
N ASP A 129 16.77 18.20 -13.99
CA ASP A 129 17.03 18.28 -15.44
C ASP A 129 16.42 19.52 -16.13
N ALA A 130 15.48 20.25 -15.52
CA ALA A 130 14.83 21.38 -16.17
C ALA A 130 14.12 22.35 -15.20
N GLU A 131 14.30 23.66 -15.41
CA GLU A 131 13.68 24.71 -14.58
C GLU A 131 12.14 24.79 -14.67
N HIS A 132 11.55 24.22 -15.73
CA HIS A 132 10.09 24.18 -15.91
C HIS A 132 9.45 22.93 -15.31
N LEU A 133 10.24 21.92 -14.91
CA LEU A 133 9.77 20.68 -14.34
C LEU A 133 9.86 20.71 -12.82
N PHE A 134 8.79 20.28 -12.16
CA PHE A 134 8.72 20.20 -10.70
C PHE A 134 8.22 18.83 -10.28
N ASP A 135 8.88 18.25 -9.28
CA ASP A 135 8.49 16.99 -8.70
C ASP A 135 7.58 17.20 -7.50
N VAL A 136 6.45 16.50 -7.53
CA VAL A 136 5.43 16.53 -6.50
C VAL A 136 5.58 15.30 -5.61
N TYR A 137 5.90 15.52 -4.34
CA TYR A 137 6.08 14.49 -3.34
C TYR A 137 4.94 14.50 -2.32
N PHE A 138 4.55 13.31 -1.88
CA PHE A 138 3.77 13.12 -0.66
C PHE A 138 4.54 12.23 0.30
N CYS A 139 4.89 12.78 1.46
CA CYS A 139 5.87 12.17 2.36
C CYS A 139 7.17 11.84 1.60
N HIS A 140 7.54 10.56 1.53
CA HIS A 140 8.73 10.06 0.84
C HIS A 140 8.45 9.54 -0.58
N GLN A 141 7.20 9.61 -1.07
CA GLN A 141 6.81 9.05 -2.36
C GLN A 141 6.68 10.14 -3.42
N LEU A 142 7.40 9.99 -4.53
CA LEU A 142 7.17 10.77 -5.74
C LEU A 142 5.80 10.41 -6.31
N LEU A 143 4.94 11.40 -6.47
CA LEU A 143 3.61 11.21 -7.05
C LEU A 143 3.62 11.43 -8.55
N ARG A 144 4.25 12.51 -8.99
CA ARG A 144 4.40 12.88 -10.41
C ARG A 144 5.37 14.05 -10.56
N THR A 145 5.87 14.21 -11.78
CA THR A 145 6.47 15.45 -12.26
C THR A 145 5.37 16.30 -12.93
N ILE A 146 5.38 17.61 -12.72
CA ILE A 146 4.52 18.58 -13.39
C ILE A 146 5.38 19.48 -14.27
N ASP A 147 4.86 19.85 -15.43
CA ASP A 147 5.43 20.86 -16.29
C ASP A 147 4.69 22.19 -16.08
N LEU A 148 5.43 23.26 -15.82
CA LEU A 148 4.85 24.60 -15.74
C LEU A 148 4.35 25.12 -17.09
N ASN A 149 4.92 24.69 -18.21
CA ASN A 149 4.55 25.13 -19.55
C ASN A 149 3.30 24.42 -20.07
N ASP A 150 3.14 23.14 -19.73
CA ASP A 150 1.97 22.34 -20.08
C ASP A 150 1.31 21.74 -18.83
N PRO A 151 0.28 22.41 -18.26
CA PRO A 151 -0.40 21.95 -17.06
C PRO A 151 -1.30 20.72 -17.29
N GLU A 152 -1.53 20.31 -18.54
CA GLU A 152 -2.32 19.13 -18.89
C GLU A 152 -1.46 17.91 -19.23
N CYS A 153 -0.16 18.08 -19.47
CA CYS A 153 0.74 16.99 -19.82
C CYS A 153 0.78 15.94 -18.70
N SER A 154 0.02 14.89 -18.93
CA SER A 154 0.06 13.64 -18.22
C SER A 154 0.70 12.66 -19.20
N PRO A 155 1.86 12.07 -18.92
CA PRO A 155 2.22 10.83 -19.59
C PRO A 155 1.20 9.73 -19.26
#